data_AF-A0A7V0ITW6-F1
#
_entry.id   AF-A0A7V0ITW6-F1
#
_cell.length_a   1.000
_cell.length_b   1.000
_cell.length_c   1.000
_cell.angle_alpha   90.00
_cell.angle_beta   90.00
_cell.angle_gamma   90.00
#
_symmetry.space_group_name_H-M   'P 1'
#
loop_
_entity.id
_entity.type
_entity.pdbx_description
1 polymer ?
#
loop_
_entity_poly.entity_id
_entity_poly.type
_entity_poly.pdbx_seq_one_letter_code
_entity_poly.pdbx_strand_id
1 'polypeptide(L)'
;MVARERFIPRQVGRLTSDLCSLPWSEDPQGAELFRSFARLTSALYHYEFHDREQLVIEAWDQVGDDREAAAVVTAELTGLLDGANYVAVSMSELEDALENESLIALRMEVDLDDYDELLIYRRGARRDTVEIKKWMGLRSEERTITVDDRVVVYARVKGQSWFDNQEIDPAERNLIPGHVSLKQFQNVPRADIEMLLPSTQVAFRLVDSLIIGVPAVASAVAVLATKLISTLGLMFLLVGAWLGFRDEQPEIDQAALVILFGGVVTIGVFVIRQWTKMKNRRIEYLKTLSEALYLRTLGAGPGVIHTLLSSAEQQEVAEVLLAYRFLLASPGGLTES
;
A
#
# COMPACT_ATOMS: atom_id res chain seq x y z
N MET A 1 0.49 21.05 15.21
CA MET A 1 0.14 20.26 16.42
C MET A 1 -0.35 18.91 15.93
N VAL A 2 0.20 17.80 16.42
CA VAL A 2 -0.35 16.47 16.09
C VAL A 2 -1.71 16.40 16.80
N ALA A 3 -2.80 16.23 16.05
CA ALA A 3 -4.12 16.03 16.64
C ALA A 3 -4.05 14.88 17.65
N ARG A 4 -4.65 15.06 18.83
CA ARG A 4 -4.73 13.99 19.83
C ARG A 4 -5.56 12.86 19.23
N GLU A 5 -5.00 11.67 19.28
CA GLU A 5 -5.65 10.45 18.79
C GLU A 5 -6.82 10.09 19.72
N ARG A 6 -7.99 9.78 19.14
CA ARG A 6 -9.21 9.45 19.89
C ARG A 6 -9.30 7.98 20.30
N PHE A 7 -8.58 7.12 19.58
CA PHE A 7 -8.62 5.67 19.78
C PHE A 7 -8.17 5.26 21.18
N ILE A 8 -8.95 4.39 21.81
CA ILE A 8 -8.67 3.81 23.13
C ILE A 8 -8.03 2.41 22.93
N PRO A 9 -6.72 2.23 23.14
CA PRO A 9 -6.01 0.97 22.91
C PRO A 9 -6.17 -0.02 24.09
N ARG A 10 -7.42 -0.25 24.51
CA ARG A 10 -7.78 -1.16 25.60
C ARG A 10 -9.06 -1.91 25.26
N GLN A 11 -9.04 -3.22 25.48
CA GLN A 11 -10.25 -4.03 25.42
C GLN A 11 -11.20 -3.66 26.56
N VAL A 12 -12.51 -3.64 26.28
CA VAL A 12 -13.57 -3.29 27.23
C VAL A 12 -13.45 -4.07 28.54
N GLY A 13 -13.18 -5.37 28.49
CA GLY A 13 -13.05 -6.19 29.71
C GLY A 13 -11.90 -5.75 30.61
N ARG A 14 -10.74 -5.44 30.03
CA ARG A 14 -9.57 -4.91 30.78
C ARG A 14 -9.85 -3.50 31.29
N LEU A 15 -10.40 -2.64 30.44
CA LEU A 15 -10.80 -1.29 30.82
C LEU A 15 -11.76 -1.31 32.02
N THR A 16 -12.79 -2.16 31.97
CA THR A 16 -13.74 -2.33 33.07
C THR A 16 -13.03 -2.74 34.36
N SER A 17 -12.13 -3.74 34.30
CA SER A 17 -11.34 -4.16 35.46
C SER A 17 -10.49 -3.03 36.03
N ASP A 18 -9.79 -2.29 35.16
CA ASP A 18 -8.93 -1.17 35.54
C ASP A 18 -9.76 -0.07 36.23
N LEU A 19 -10.90 0.32 35.65
CA LEU A 19 -11.80 1.33 36.23
C LEU A 19 -12.43 0.88 37.56
N CYS A 20 -12.72 -0.42 37.71
CA CYS A 20 -13.21 -0.99 38.97
C CYS A 20 -12.15 -0.98 40.07
N SER A 21 -10.86 -1.05 39.71
CA SER A 21 -9.75 -1.04 40.67
C SER A 21 -9.43 0.35 41.24
N LEU A 22 -9.91 1.40 40.58
CA LEU A 22 -9.77 2.78 41.05
C LEU A 22 -10.60 3.02 42.32
N PRO A 23 -10.26 4.03 43.14
CA PRO A 23 -11.06 4.40 44.30
C PRO A 23 -12.50 4.77 43.91
N TRP A 24 -13.47 4.17 44.60
CA TRP A 24 -14.89 4.50 44.51
C TRP A 24 -15.27 5.40 45.69
N SER A 25 -16.15 6.37 45.45
CA SER A 25 -16.82 7.11 46.53
C SER A 25 -17.47 6.13 47.51
N GLU A 26 -17.74 6.55 48.74
CA GLU A 26 -18.03 5.74 49.96
C GLU A 26 -19.06 4.59 49.86
N ASP A 27 -19.72 4.38 48.71
CA ASP A 27 -20.52 3.20 48.42
C ASP A 27 -19.66 1.93 48.26
N PRO A 28 -19.76 0.96 49.19
CA PRO A 28 -19.04 -0.32 49.10
C PRO A 28 -19.40 -1.17 47.87
N GLN A 29 -20.51 -0.87 47.20
CA GLN A 29 -21.01 -1.64 46.04
C GLN A 29 -20.76 -0.96 44.69
N GLY A 30 -20.21 0.25 44.66
CA GLY A 30 -20.08 1.05 43.44
C GLY A 30 -19.34 0.32 42.30
N ALA A 31 -18.26 -0.40 42.62
CA ALA A 31 -17.50 -1.17 41.64
C ALA A 31 -18.31 -2.32 41.01
N GLU A 32 -19.15 -3.01 41.78
CA GLU A 32 -19.94 -4.15 41.29
C GLU A 32 -21.15 -3.67 40.47
N LEU A 33 -21.76 -2.55 40.87
CA LEU A 33 -22.79 -1.87 40.07
C LEU A 33 -22.21 -1.42 38.71
N PHE A 34 -21.00 -0.87 38.70
CA PHE A 34 -20.34 -0.48 37.45
C PHE A 34 -20.00 -1.67 36.54
N ARG A 35 -19.57 -2.81 37.10
CA ARG A 35 -19.41 -4.05 36.30
C ARG A 35 -20.72 -4.49 35.67
N SER A 36 -21.82 -4.39 36.41
CA SER A 36 -23.15 -4.76 35.92
C SER A 36 -23.59 -3.81 34.81
N PHE A 37 -23.41 -2.50 35.00
CA PHE A 37 -23.61 -1.48 33.97
C PHE A 37 -22.79 -1.76 32.72
N ALA A 38 -21.50 -2.11 32.87
CA ALA A 38 -20.63 -2.40 31.74
C ALA A 38 -21.12 -3.61 30.94
N ARG A 39 -21.53 -4.69 31.62
CA ARG A 39 -22.11 -5.87 30.95
C ARG A 39 -23.39 -5.55 30.19
N LEU A 40 -24.30 -4.78 30.80
CA LEU A 40 -25.57 -4.39 30.16
C LEU A 40 -25.34 -3.47 28.96
N THR A 41 -24.42 -2.51 29.09
CA THR A 41 -24.04 -1.59 28.01
C THR A 41 -23.43 -2.35 26.84
N SER A 42 -22.51 -3.27 27.10
CA SER A 42 -21.95 -4.15 26.06
C SER A 42 -23.02 -5.00 25.37
N ALA A 43 -23.96 -5.58 26.13
CA ALA A 43 -25.03 -6.38 25.55
C ALA A 43 -25.97 -5.56 24.66
N LEU A 44 -26.25 -4.31 25.05
CA LEU A 44 -27.07 -3.40 24.26
C LEU A 44 -26.39 -3.03 22.93
N TYR A 45 -25.13 -2.58 22.99
CA TYR A 45 -24.38 -2.25 21.77
C TYR A 45 -24.19 -3.47 20.87
N HIS A 46 -23.94 -4.65 21.43
CA HIS A 46 -23.84 -5.87 20.64
C HIS A 46 -25.14 -6.16 19.86
N TYR A 47 -26.30 -5.93 20.47
CA TYR A 47 -27.59 -6.06 19.81
C TYR A 47 -27.77 -5.01 18.70
N GLU A 48 -27.46 -3.75 18.95
CA GLU A 48 -27.56 -2.68 17.94
C GLU A 48 -26.61 -2.88 16.75
N PHE A 49 -25.39 -3.36 17.01
CA PHE A 49 -24.41 -3.64 15.96
C PHE A 49 -24.75 -4.87 15.11
N HIS A 50 -25.60 -5.78 15.62
CA HIS A 50 -26.07 -6.92 14.84
C HIS A 50 -26.90 -6.49 13.64
N ASP A 51 -27.78 -5.50 13.79
CA ASP A 51 -28.59 -4.98 12.68
C ASP A 51 -27.71 -4.30 11.61
N ARG A 52 -26.69 -3.55 12.06
CA ARG A 52 -25.70 -2.95 11.15
C ARG A 52 -24.90 -3.99 10.38
N GLU A 53 -24.53 -5.09 11.04
CA GLU A 53 -23.85 -6.22 10.43
C GLU A 53 -24.68 -6.85 9.32
N GLN A 54 -25.96 -7.14 9.57
CA GLN A 54 -26.83 -7.71 8.53
C GLN A 54 -26.93 -6.78 7.32
N LEU A 55 -27.18 -5.49 7.55
CA LEU A 55 -27.35 -4.49 6.50
C LEU A 55 -26.11 -4.36 5.60
N VAL A 56 -24.92 -4.28 6.17
CA VAL A 56 -23.69 -4.10 5.38
C VAL A 56 -23.28 -5.39 4.65
N ILE A 57 -23.53 -6.56 5.23
CA ILE A 57 -23.18 -7.85 4.61
C ILE A 57 -24.12 -8.14 3.43
N GLU A 58 -25.43 -7.90 3.57
CA GLU A 58 -26.39 -8.05 2.47
C GLU A 58 -26.06 -7.11 1.30
N ALA A 59 -25.70 -5.86 1.60
CA ALA A 59 -25.27 -4.90 0.58
C ALA A 59 -23.93 -5.27 -0.05
N TRP A 60 -23.01 -5.87 0.72
CA TRP A 60 -21.69 -6.27 0.23
C TRP A 60 -21.78 -7.29 -0.92
N ASP A 61 -22.73 -8.22 -0.88
CA ASP A 61 -22.87 -9.25 -1.92
C ASP A 61 -23.23 -8.66 -3.30
N GLN A 62 -23.80 -7.45 -3.34
CA GLN A 62 -24.25 -6.77 -4.56
C GLN A 62 -23.39 -5.55 -4.92
N VAL A 63 -22.37 -5.25 -4.12
CA VAL A 63 -21.56 -4.02 -4.18
C VAL A 63 -20.86 -3.78 -5.53
N GLY A 64 -20.56 -4.84 -6.27
CA GLY A 64 -19.87 -4.75 -7.56
C GLY A 64 -20.78 -4.31 -8.71
N ASP A 65 -22.04 -4.73 -8.68
CA ASP A 65 -22.98 -4.58 -9.79
C ASP A 65 -24.06 -3.52 -9.51
N ASP A 66 -24.39 -3.28 -8.24
CA ASP A 66 -25.41 -2.32 -7.82
C ASP A 66 -24.82 -1.09 -7.13
N ARG A 67 -25.12 0.07 -7.71
CA ARG A 67 -24.69 1.37 -7.20
C ARG A 67 -25.39 1.76 -5.90
N GLU A 68 -26.64 1.31 -5.69
CA GLU A 68 -27.35 1.57 -4.43
C GLU A 68 -26.74 0.75 -3.30
N ALA A 69 -26.48 -0.54 -3.53
CA ALA A 69 -25.73 -1.39 -2.61
C ALA A 69 -24.32 -0.81 -2.30
N ALA A 70 -23.61 -0.32 -3.32
CA ALA A 70 -22.32 0.35 -3.12
C ALA A 70 -22.42 1.59 -2.20
N ALA A 71 -23.44 2.43 -2.40
CA ALA A 71 -23.67 3.59 -1.55
C ALA A 71 -23.97 3.20 -0.09
N VAL A 72 -24.74 2.13 0.12
CA VAL A 72 -25.04 1.57 1.47
C VAL A 72 -23.75 1.07 2.13
N VAL A 73 -22.94 0.28 1.42
CA VAL A 73 -21.66 -0.22 1.92
C VAL A 73 -20.73 0.94 2.30
N THR A 74 -20.60 1.94 1.43
CA THR A 74 -19.74 3.10 1.67
C THR A 74 -20.21 3.93 2.87
N ALA A 75 -21.52 4.13 3.02
CA ALA A 75 -22.09 4.85 4.16
C ALA A 75 -21.84 4.09 5.48
N GLU A 76 -22.14 2.78 5.52
CA GLU A 76 -21.89 1.98 6.71
C GLU A 76 -20.41 1.85 7.05
N LEU A 77 -19.55 1.60 6.07
CA LEU A 77 -18.10 1.55 6.29
C LEU A 77 -17.60 2.86 6.87
N THR A 78 -18.06 4.00 6.35
CA THR A 78 -17.70 5.32 6.88
C THR A 78 -18.13 5.47 8.34
N GLY A 79 -19.38 5.11 8.67
CA GLY A 79 -19.86 5.16 10.05
C GLY A 79 -19.15 4.19 11.00
N LEU A 80 -18.80 2.99 10.53
CA LEU A 80 -18.04 2.01 11.30
C LEU A 80 -16.59 2.47 11.52
N LEU A 81 -15.96 3.09 10.52
CA LEU A 81 -14.61 3.61 10.63
C LEU A 81 -14.55 4.79 11.61
N ASP A 82 -15.51 5.71 11.54
CA ASP A 82 -15.63 6.82 12.49
C ASP A 82 -15.85 6.32 13.93
N GLY A 83 -16.84 5.43 14.14
CA GLY A 83 -17.09 4.83 15.46
C GLY A 83 -15.93 3.95 15.95
N ALA A 84 -15.10 3.40 15.07
CA ALA A 84 -13.87 2.70 15.43
C ALA A 84 -12.66 3.63 15.63
N ASN A 85 -12.89 4.94 15.67
CA ASN A 85 -11.89 6.00 15.85
C ASN A 85 -10.80 6.01 14.77
N TYR A 86 -11.14 5.69 13.53
CA TYR A 86 -10.27 5.91 12.37
C TYR A 86 -10.34 7.37 11.91
N VAL A 87 -9.25 7.83 11.31
CA VAL A 87 -9.14 9.16 10.70
C VAL A 87 -9.06 8.98 9.19
N ALA A 88 -9.94 9.65 8.46
CA ALA A 88 -9.88 9.71 7.01
C ALA A 88 -8.57 10.37 6.56
N VAL A 89 -7.90 9.77 5.57
CA VAL A 89 -6.76 10.37 4.88
C VAL A 89 -7.32 11.27 3.79
N SER A 90 -7.02 12.57 3.83
CA SER A 90 -7.47 13.49 2.79
C SER A 90 -6.69 13.27 1.50
N MET A 91 -7.27 13.68 0.36
CA MET A 91 -6.56 13.64 -0.92
C MET A 91 -5.25 14.44 -0.88
N SER A 92 -5.22 15.60 -0.21
CA SER A 92 -3.99 16.38 -0.05
C SER A 92 -2.92 15.63 0.74
N GLU A 93 -3.29 14.88 1.80
CA GLU A 93 -2.34 14.05 2.55
C GLU A 93 -1.83 12.87 1.70
N LEU A 94 -2.65 12.36 0.79
CA LEU A 94 -2.27 11.30 -0.14
C LEU A 94 -1.33 11.82 -1.24
N GLU A 95 -1.63 12.97 -1.82
CA GLU A 95 -0.77 13.68 -2.79
C GLU A 95 0.59 14.03 -2.16
N ASP A 96 0.58 14.58 -0.94
CA ASP A 96 1.81 14.83 -0.18
C ASP A 96 2.62 13.54 0.05
N ALA A 97 1.95 12.40 0.30
CA ALA A 97 2.63 11.11 0.44
C ALA A 97 3.24 10.63 -0.89
N LEU A 98 2.54 10.84 -2.01
CA LEU A 98 3.02 10.51 -3.38
C LEU A 98 4.21 11.36 -3.83
N GLU A 99 4.28 12.62 -3.38
CA GLU A 99 5.38 13.54 -3.73
C GLU A 99 6.63 13.35 -2.85
N ASN A 100 6.45 12.95 -1.59
CA ASN A 100 7.55 12.82 -0.63
C ASN A 100 8.22 11.44 -0.69
N GLU A 101 9.54 11.39 -0.47
CA GLU A 101 10.32 10.15 -0.61
C GLU A 101 9.79 9.00 0.27
N SER A 102 9.20 7.98 -0.36
CA SER A 102 8.91 6.67 0.25
C SER A 102 10.17 6.08 0.91
N LEU A 103 9.98 5.41 2.03
CA LEU A 103 11.06 4.72 2.76
C LEU A 103 11.52 3.46 2.02
N ILE A 104 10.65 2.93 1.18
CA ILE A 104 10.97 1.92 0.20
C ILE A 104 11.54 2.67 -1.01
N ALA A 105 12.64 2.19 -1.58
CA ALA A 105 13.31 2.83 -2.72
C ALA A 105 12.52 2.72 -4.05
N LEU A 106 11.20 2.87 -4.01
CA LEU A 106 10.31 2.70 -5.15
C LEU A 106 9.44 3.95 -5.24
N ARG A 107 9.33 4.50 -6.46
CA ARG A 107 8.34 5.54 -6.76
C ARG A 107 7.14 4.81 -7.33
N MET A 108 6.01 4.93 -6.66
CA MET A 108 4.76 4.34 -7.10
C MET A 108 3.98 5.42 -7.85
N GLU A 109 3.52 5.10 -9.06
CA GLU A 109 2.68 5.99 -9.85
C GLU A 109 1.25 5.44 -9.77
N VAL A 110 0.35 6.24 -9.22
CA VAL A 110 -1.05 5.89 -9.02
C VAL A 110 -1.91 6.97 -9.64
N ASP A 111 -2.80 6.57 -10.53
CA ASP A 111 -3.83 7.43 -11.09
C ASP A 111 -5.10 7.26 -10.26
N LEU A 112 -5.44 8.30 -9.48
CA LEU A 112 -6.62 8.27 -8.60
C LEU A 112 -7.93 8.33 -9.42
N ASP A 113 -7.88 8.73 -10.69
CA ASP A 113 -9.05 8.77 -11.57
C ASP A 113 -9.51 7.37 -12.01
N ASP A 114 -8.73 6.32 -11.74
CA ASP A 114 -9.09 4.92 -12.01
C ASP A 114 -10.22 4.40 -11.10
N TYR A 115 -10.58 5.14 -10.05
CA TYR A 115 -11.55 4.73 -9.03
C TYR A 115 -12.84 5.54 -9.12
N ASP A 116 -13.98 4.84 -9.02
CA ASP A 116 -15.28 5.48 -8.78
C ASP A 116 -15.36 5.96 -7.33
N GLU A 117 -14.86 5.15 -6.39
CA GLU A 117 -14.83 5.44 -4.96
C GLU A 117 -13.50 4.94 -4.38
N LEU A 118 -12.85 5.79 -3.60
CA LEU A 118 -11.63 5.47 -2.87
C LEU A 118 -11.70 6.06 -1.47
N LEU A 119 -11.62 5.19 -0.46
CA LEU A 119 -11.63 5.56 0.94
C LEU A 119 -10.38 4.99 1.60
N ILE A 120 -9.60 5.87 2.23
CA ILE A 120 -8.40 5.49 2.97
C ILE A 120 -8.55 6.04 4.39
N TYR A 121 -8.45 5.15 5.36
CA TYR A 121 -8.61 5.48 6.77
C TYR A 121 -7.46 4.90 7.58
N ARG A 122 -6.95 5.66 8.54
CA ARG A 122 -5.82 5.26 9.40
C ARG A 122 -6.18 5.35 10.88
N ARG A 123 -5.54 4.54 11.71
CA ARG A 123 -5.74 4.52 13.16
C ARG A 123 -4.50 4.04 13.89
N GLY A 124 -4.18 4.69 15.01
CA GLY A 124 -2.98 4.45 15.79
C GLY A 124 -1.78 5.07 15.08
N ALA A 125 -1.01 5.93 15.75
CA ALA A 125 0.21 6.49 15.18
C ALA A 125 1.37 6.37 16.17
N ARG A 126 2.45 5.72 15.74
CA ARG A 126 3.70 5.64 16.50
C ARG A 126 4.85 6.25 15.73
N ARG A 127 5.80 6.85 16.44
CA ARG A 127 7.08 7.24 15.87
C ARG A 127 8.05 6.09 16.04
N ASP A 128 8.70 5.70 14.95
CA ASP A 128 9.72 4.67 14.94
C ASP A 128 11.02 5.25 14.38
N THR A 129 12.17 4.75 14.82
CA THR A 129 13.47 5.16 14.28
C THR A 129 14.02 4.01 13.46
N VAL A 130 14.08 4.21 12.15
CA VAL A 130 14.56 3.19 11.22
C VAL A 130 15.95 3.57 10.70
N GLU A 131 16.85 2.58 10.70
CA GLU A 131 18.18 2.72 10.13
C GLU A 131 18.13 2.46 8.62
N ILE A 132 18.36 3.51 7.83
CA ILE A 132 18.42 3.42 6.36
C ILE A 132 19.86 3.25 5.93
N LYS A 133 20.17 2.10 5.31
CA LYS A 133 21.49 1.82 4.74
C LYS A 133 21.68 2.59 3.44
N LYS A 134 22.66 3.50 3.43
CA LYS A 134 23.19 4.19 2.26
C LYS A 134 24.46 3.49 1.75
N TRP A 135 24.78 3.71 0.48
CA TRP A 135 26.02 3.25 -0.15
C TRP A 135 26.25 1.75 -0.02
N MET A 136 25.29 0.94 -0.47
CA MET A 136 25.41 -0.53 -0.47
C MET A 136 25.71 -1.13 0.93
N GLY A 137 25.35 -0.40 2.00
CA GLY A 137 25.57 -0.78 3.39
C GLY A 137 26.78 -0.13 4.08
N LEU A 138 27.55 0.72 3.40
CA LEU A 138 28.75 1.34 3.99
C LEU A 138 28.45 2.51 4.94
N ARG A 139 27.26 3.11 4.87
CA ARG A 139 26.84 4.18 5.77
C ARG A 139 25.39 3.97 6.14
N SER A 140 25.00 4.23 7.38
CA SER A 140 23.61 4.27 7.78
C SER A 140 23.21 5.67 8.24
N GLU A 141 21.92 5.97 8.07
CA GLU A 141 21.29 7.18 8.57
C GLU A 141 20.03 6.76 9.33
N GLU A 142 19.91 7.20 10.57
CA GLU A 142 18.68 7.06 11.33
C GLU A 142 17.66 8.09 10.83
N ARG A 143 16.46 7.64 10.48
CA ARG A 143 15.33 8.51 10.20
C ARG A 143 14.17 8.17 11.11
N THR A 144 13.62 9.20 11.76
CA THR A 144 12.37 9.06 12.50
C THR A 144 11.22 9.10 11.53
N ILE A 145 10.40 8.05 11.55
CA ILE A 145 9.25 7.86 10.68
C ILE A 145 8.00 7.76 11.53
N THR A 146 6.84 8.09 10.94
CA THR A 146 5.54 7.82 11.57
C THR A 146 4.94 6.59 10.92
N VAL A 147 4.59 5.61 11.75
CA VAL A 147 3.95 4.36 11.35
C VAL A 147 2.54 4.34 11.90
N ASP A 148 1.57 4.16 11.03
CA ASP A 148 0.18 3.99 11.38
C ASP A 148 -0.07 2.50 11.73
N ASP A 149 -0.72 2.24 12.87
CA ASP A 149 -0.88 0.87 13.40
C ASP A 149 -1.87 0.07 12.56
N ARG A 150 -2.93 0.71 12.07
CA ARG A 150 -3.95 0.14 11.21
C ARG A 150 -4.29 1.10 10.06
N VAL A 151 -4.40 0.57 8.85
CA VAL A 151 -4.91 1.30 7.68
C VAL A 151 -5.97 0.46 6.99
N VAL A 152 -7.07 1.08 6.58
CA VAL A 152 -8.15 0.46 5.82
C VAL A 152 -8.23 1.15 4.48
N VAL A 153 -8.28 0.35 3.42
CA VAL A 153 -8.45 0.83 2.04
C VAL A 153 -9.68 0.15 1.47
N TYR A 154 -10.67 0.97 1.10
CA TYR A 154 -11.79 0.56 0.27
C TYR A 154 -11.65 1.25 -1.09
N ALA A 155 -11.73 0.47 -2.17
CA ALA A 155 -11.63 0.98 -3.51
C ALA A 155 -12.60 0.24 -4.44
N ARG A 156 -13.37 1.01 -5.22
CA ARG A 156 -14.22 0.53 -6.31
C ARG A 156 -13.66 1.05 -7.62
N VAL A 157 -13.15 0.14 -8.44
CA VAL A 157 -12.55 0.46 -9.74
C VAL A 157 -13.64 0.83 -10.73
N LYS A 158 -13.38 1.80 -11.62
CA LYS A 158 -14.32 2.18 -12.67
C LYS A 158 -14.68 1.01 -13.59
N GLY A 159 -15.85 1.08 -14.22
CA GLY A 159 -16.30 0.06 -15.18
C GLY A 159 -15.50 0.07 -16.49
N GLN A 160 -15.60 -1.02 -17.25
CA GLN A 160 -14.88 -1.20 -18.53
C GLN A 160 -15.12 -0.04 -19.51
N SER A 161 -16.34 0.49 -19.56
CA SER A 161 -16.72 1.57 -20.47
C SER A 161 -15.93 2.87 -20.25
N TRP A 162 -15.47 3.15 -19.02
CA TRP A 162 -14.64 4.32 -18.75
C TRP A 162 -13.23 4.14 -19.32
N PHE A 163 -12.64 2.96 -19.13
CA PHE A 163 -11.31 2.64 -19.66
C PHE A 163 -11.30 2.62 -21.20
N ASP A 164 -12.34 2.05 -21.81
CA ASP A 164 -12.51 2.02 -23.26
C ASP A 164 -12.58 3.45 -23.85
N ASN A 165 -13.29 4.37 -23.17
CA ASN A 165 -13.40 5.77 -23.59
C ASN A 165 -12.09 6.55 -23.48
N GLN A 166 -11.20 6.15 -22.58
CA GLN A 166 -9.89 6.78 -22.39
C GLN A 166 -8.77 6.10 -23.19
N GLU A 167 -9.10 5.04 -23.94
CA GLU A 167 -8.12 4.21 -24.67
C GLU A 167 -7.01 3.64 -23.75
N ILE A 168 -7.35 3.35 -22.49
CA ILE A 168 -6.43 2.79 -21.47
C ILE A 168 -6.74 1.31 -21.31
N ASP A 169 -5.72 0.44 -21.40
CA ASP A 169 -5.87 -0.98 -21.05
C ASP A 169 -5.80 -1.16 -19.51
N PRO A 170 -6.88 -1.61 -18.84
CA PRO A 170 -6.87 -1.86 -17.40
C PRO A 170 -5.81 -2.89 -16.96
N ALA A 171 -5.49 -3.86 -17.83
CA ALA A 171 -4.53 -4.91 -17.53
C ALA A 171 -3.10 -4.36 -17.40
N GLU A 172 -2.76 -3.29 -18.12
CA GLU A 172 -1.47 -2.61 -17.98
C GLU A 172 -1.31 -1.96 -16.61
N ARG A 173 -2.43 -1.56 -15.99
CA ARG A 173 -2.49 -0.96 -14.65
C ARG A 173 -2.73 -1.98 -13.52
N ASN A 174 -2.73 -3.28 -13.82
CA ASN A 174 -3.12 -4.36 -12.88
C ASN A 174 -4.53 -4.17 -12.28
N LEU A 175 -5.46 -3.56 -13.02
CA LEU A 175 -6.82 -3.30 -12.58
C LEU A 175 -7.81 -4.27 -13.20
N ILE A 176 -8.84 -4.60 -12.41
CA ILE A 176 -10.00 -5.35 -12.87
C ILE A 176 -11.18 -4.36 -12.84
N PRO A 177 -11.75 -3.98 -13.99
CA PRO A 177 -12.83 -3.01 -14.04
C PRO A 177 -14.07 -3.46 -13.26
N GLY A 178 -14.68 -2.53 -12.52
CA GLY A 178 -15.83 -2.81 -11.63
C GLY A 178 -15.48 -3.58 -10.35
N HIS A 179 -14.22 -4.00 -10.16
CA HIS A 179 -13.83 -4.75 -8.99
C HIS A 179 -13.86 -3.89 -7.73
N VAL A 180 -14.51 -4.40 -6.68
CA VAL A 180 -14.55 -3.80 -5.34
C VAL A 180 -13.54 -4.50 -4.45
N SER A 181 -12.71 -3.72 -3.77
CA SER A 181 -11.73 -4.23 -2.83
C SER A 181 -11.84 -3.52 -1.49
N LEU A 182 -11.82 -4.31 -0.42
CA LEU A 182 -11.71 -3.84 0.96
C LEU A 182 -10.56 -4.58 1.61
N LYS A 183 -9.57 -3.85 2.11
CA LYS A 183 -8.38 -4.43 2.75
C LYS A 183 -8.04 -3.68 4.02
N GLN A 184 -7.57 -4.43 5.02
CA GLN A 184 -7.02 -3.88 6.25
C GLN A 184 -5.56 -4.26 6.39
N PHE A 185 -4.73 -3.30 6.76
CA PHE A 185 -3.29 -3.42 6.90
C PHE A 185 -2.83 -3.01 8.29
N GLN A 186 -1.68 -3.52 8.72
CA GLN A 186 -0.99 -3.17 9.96
C GLN A 186 0.40 -2.61 9.68
N ASN A 187 0.87 -1.75 10.60
CA ASN A 187 2.26 -1.27 10.62
C ASN A 187 2.67 -0.59 9.30
N VAL A 188 1.86 0.36 8.84
CA VAL A 188 2.06 1.04 7.56
C VAL A 188 2.76 2.37 7.80
N PRO A 189 3.98 2.59 7.27
CA PRO A 189 4.61 3.91 7.28
C PRO A 189 3.74 4.90 6.54
N ARG A 190 3.55 6.09 7.12
CA ARG A 190 2.67 7.11 6.55
C ARG A 190 3.12 7.58 5.16
N ALA A 191 4.42 7.57 4.93
CA ALA A 191 5.03 7.89 3.64
C ALA A 191 4.85 6.79 2.58
N ASP A 192 4.35 5.61 2.95
CA ASP A 192 4.19 4.46 2.04
C ASP A 192 2.72 4.02 1.93
N ILE A 193 1.76 4.93 2.22
CA ILE A 193 0.32 4.63 2.13
C ILE A 193 -0.09 4.28 0.69
N GLU A 194 0.56 4.89 -0.30
CA GLU A 194 0.37 4.62 -1.74
C GLU A 194 0.51 3.14 -2.10
N MET A 195 1.39 2.42 -1.39
CA MET A 195 1.66 1.00 -1.65
C MET A 195 0.43 0.11 -1.45
N LEU A 196 -0.55 0.59 -0.69
CA LEU A 196 -1.77 -0.14 -0.38
C LEU A 196 -2.80 -0.07 -1.52
N LEU A 197 -2.61 0.83 -2.48
CA LEU A 197 -3.57 1.06 -3.56
C LEU A 197 -3.57 -0.10 -4.57
N PRO A 198 -4.75 -0.53 -5.07
CA PRO A 198 -4.85 -1.62 -6.04
C PRO A 198 -4.08 -1.39 -7.36
N SER A 199 -4.00 -0.15 -7.85
CA SER A 199 -3.49 0.19 -9.19
C SER A 199 -1.98 0.35 -9.27
N THR A 200 -1.22 -0.06 -8.24
CA THR A 200 0.10 0.53 -8.12
C THR A 200 1.10 0.02 -9.16
N GLN A 201 1.57 0.93 -10.01
CA GLN A 201 2.61 0.64 -10.98
C GLN A 201 3.99 0.87 -10.37
N VAL A 202 4.88 -0.11 -10.57
CA VAL A 202 6.27 -0.02 -10.10
C VAL A 202 7.08 0.77 -11.13
N ALA A 203 7.34 2.05 -10.85
CA ALA A 203 8.28 2.83 -11.63
C ALA A 203 9.68 2.75 -11.01
N PHE A 204 10.71 2.62 -11.85
CA PHE A 204 12.10 2.72 -11.38
C PHE A 204 12.42 4.19 -11.06
N ARG A 205 12.91 4.46 -9.85
CA ARG A 205 13.43 5.78 -9.49
C ARG A 205 14.56 6.16 -10.46
N LEU A 206 14.58 7.40 -10.97
CA LEU A 206 15.61 7.87 -11.92
C LEU A 206 17.04 7.64 -11.42
N VAL A 207 17.28 7.79 -10.11
CA VAL A 207 18.59 7.55 -9.50
C VAL A 207 18.95 6.06 -9.51
N ASP A 208 18.01 5.17 -9.18
CA ASP A 208 18.24 3.73 -9.27
C ASP A 208 18.38 3.27 -10.73
N SER A 209 17.63 3.89 -11.65
CA SER A 209 17.79 3.72 -13.09
C SER A 209 19.18 4.17 -13.56
N LEU A 210 19.77 5.21 -12.97
CA LEU A 210 21.12 5.66 -13.28
C LEU A 210 22.19 4.70 -12.72
N ILE A 211 22.05 4.26 -11.46
CA ILE A 211 22.95 3.29 -10.82
C ILE A 211 22.93 1.95 -11.57
N ILE A 212 21.79 1.58 -12.15
CA ILE A 212 21.62 0.37 -12.98
C ILE A 212 22.11 0.60 -14.41
N GLY A 213 21.81 1.77 -14.98
CA GLY A 213 22.12 2.14 -16.35
C GLY A 213 23.60 2.37 -16.58
N VAL A 214 24.32 2.98 -15.63
CA VAL A 214 25.75 3.28 -15.78
C VAL A 214 26.61 2.03 -15.95
N PRO A 215 26.49 0.97 -15.12
CA PRO A 215 27.21 -0.28 -15.35
C PRO A 215 26.77 -0.97 -16.63
N ALA A 216 25.49 -0.93 -17.00
CA ALA A 216 24.99 -1.54 -18.23
C ALA A 216 25.58 -0.84 -19.47
N VAL A 217 25.59 0.49 -19.49
CA VAL A 217 26.19 1.32 -20.54
C VAL A 217 27.71 1.16 -20.56
N ALA A 218 28.40 1.20 -19.42
CA ALA A 218 29.85 0.98 -19.36
C ALA A 218 30.24 -0.41 -19.85
N SER A 219 29.46 -1.44 -19.51
CA SER A 219 29.66 -2.81 -20.02
C SER A 219 29.39 -2.90 -21.52
N ALA A 220 28.33 -2.24 -22.00
CA ALA A 220 28.00 -2.17 -23.42
C ALA A 220 29.11 -1.45 -24.20
N VAL A 221 29.60 -0.31 -23.70
CA VAL A 221 30.71 0.46 -24.27
C VAL A 221 32.01 -0.35 -24.28
N ALA A 222 32.32 -1.08 -23.21
CA ALA A 222 33.51 -1.94 -23.18
C ALA A 222 33.42 -3.07 -24.20
N VAL A 223 32.25 -3.72 -24.34
CA VAL A 223 32.01 -4.77 -25.34
C VAL A 223 32.02 -4.19 -26.76
N LEU A 224 31.45 -2.99 -26.94
CA LEU A 224 31.48 -2.20 -28.18
C LEU A 224 32.92 -1.93 -28.62
N ALA A 225 33.72 -1.35 -27.73
CA ALA A 225 35.09 -0.93 -27.97
C ALA A 225 36.05 -2.11 -28.21
N THR A 226 35.84 -3.25 -27.53
CA THR A 226 36.80 -4.37 -27.58
C THR A 226 36.46 -5.47 -28.59
N LYS A 227 35.18 -5.71 -28.88
CA LYS A 227 34.76 -6.89 -29.68
C LYS A 227 33.82 -6.58 -30.84
N LEU A 228 33.23 -5.38 -30.86
CA LEU A 228 32.23 -5.02 -31.86
C LEU A 228 32.73 -4.07 -32.94
N ILE A 229 33.81 -3.31 -32.75
CA ILE A 229 34.31 -2.42 -33.82
C ILE A 229 34.67 -3.21 -35.08
N SER A 230 35.35 -4.36 -34.93
CA SER A 230 35.73 -5.21 -36.06
C SER A 230 34.54 -5.92 -36.70
N THR A 231 33.59 -6.41 -35.90
CA THR A 231 32.39 -7.10 -36.40
C THR A 231 31.34 -6.16 -36.98
N LEU A 232 31.10 -4.99 -36.36
CA LEU A 232 30.26 -3.93 -36.92
C LEU A 232 30.89 -3.33 -38.16
N GLY A 233 32.22 -3.12 -38.17
CA GLY A 233 32.94 -2.66 -39.36
C GLY A 233 32.79 -3.63 -40.53
N LEU A 234 32.93 -4.94 -40.27
CA LEU A 234 32.76 -5.98 -41.28
C LEU A 234 31.28 -6.12 -41.75
N MET A 235 30.33 -6.06 -40.82
CA MET A 235 28.89 -6.00 -41.11
C MET A 235 28.52 -4.79 -41.96
N PHE A 236 29.04 -3.61 -41.61
CA PHE A 236 28.80 -2.36 -42.33
C PHE A 236 29.40 -2.41 -43.73
N LEU A 237 30.59 -3.00 -43.90
CA LEU A 237 31.20 -3.25 -45.20
C LEU A 237 30.36 -4.21 -46.06
N LEU A 238 29.85 -5.30 -45.47
CA LEU A 238 28.96 -6.25 -46.14
C LEU A 238 27.63 -5.62 -46.57
N VAL A 239 26.99 -4.85 -45.69
CA VAL A 239 25.74 -4.13 -45.99
C VAL A 239 25.97 -3.04 -47.03
N GLY A 240 27.08 -2.31 -46.96
CA GLY A 240 27.45 -1.28 -47.94
C GLY A 240 27.73 -1.85 -49.32
N ALA A 241 28.36 -3.03 -49.40
CA ALA A 241 28.53 -3.76 -50.66
C ALA A 241 27.19 -4.28 -51.20
N TRP A 242 26.30 -4.79 -50.33
CA TRP A 242 24.97 -5.28 -50.73
C TRP A 242 24.04 -4.16 -51.23
N LEU A 243 24.09 -2.98 -50.60
CA LEU A 243 23.33 -1.78 -51.02
C LEU A 243 23.94 -1.07 -52.24
N GLY A 244 25.04 -1.58 -52.80
CA GLY A 244 25.65 -1.05 -54.03
C GLY A 244 26.50 0.21 -53.84
N PHE A 245 26.88 0.55 -52.61
CA PHE A 245 27.77 1.69 -52.33
C PHE A 245 29.24 1.39 -52.62
N ARG A 246 29.61 0.15 -52.97
CA ARG A 246 30.95 -0.29 -53.36
C ARG A 246 30.91 -1.39 -54.42
N ASP A 247 31.81 -1.30 -55.41
CA ASP A 247 32.00 -2.30 -56.48
C ASP A 247 32.93 -3.48 -56.08
N GLU A 248 33.69 -3.35 -55.00
CA GLU A 248 34.56 -4.42 -54.50
C GLU A 248 33.81 -5.32 -53.51
N GLN A 249 33.57 -6.58 -53.92
CA GLN A 249 33.04 -7.61 -53.03
C GLN A 249 34.13 -7.98 -52.02
N PRO A 250 33.90 -7.84 -50.70
CA PRO A 250 34.90 -8.20 -49.71
C PRO A 250 35.15 -9.71 -49.78
N GLU A 251 36.41 -10.13 -49.94
CA GLU A 251 36.79 -11.53 -49.83
C GLU A 251 36.51 -12.01 -48.41
N ILE A 252 35.44 -12.79 -48.26
CA ILE A 252 35.06 -13.38 -46.98
C ILE A 252 36.01 -14.56 -46.71
N ASP A 253 37.14 -14.26 -46.08
CA ASP A 253 38.06 -15.28 -45.58
C ASP A 253 37.45 -16.07 -44.41
N GLN A 254 37.94 -17.28 -44.15
CA GLN A 254 37.55 -18.09 -42.98
C GLN A 254 37.72 -17.30 -41.67
N ALA A 255 38.77 -16.46 -41.58
CA ALA A 255 38.97 -15.56 -40.45
C ALA A 255 37.85 -14.52 -40.29
N ALA A 256 37.36 -13.97 -41.40
CA ALA A 256 36.27 -12.98 -41.40
C ALA A 256 34.94 -13.60 -40.95
N LEU A 257 34.64 -14.84 -41.38
CA LEU A 257 33.47 -15.60 -40.91
C LEU A 257 33.55 -15.91 -39.41
N VAL A 258 34.71 -16.35 -38.91
CA VAL A 258 34.91 -16.64 -37.48
C VAL A 258 34.74 -15.38 -36.63
N ILE A 259 35.25 -14.23 -37.11
CA ILE A 259 35.09 -12.93 -36.45
C ILE A 259 33.60 -12.53 -36.42
N LEU A 260 32.90 -12.60 -37.56
CA LEU A 260 31.49 -12.26 -37.65
C LEU A 260 30.62 -13.13 -36.72
N PHE A 261 30.81 -14.45 -36.77
CA PHE A 261 30.07 -15.41 -35.96
C PHE A 261 30.36 -15.22 -34.46
N GLY A 262 31.64 -15.03 -34.10
CA GLY A 262 32.06 -14.72 -32.72
C GLY A 262 31.47 -13.41 -32.20
N GLY A 263 31.38 -12.38 -33.04
CA GLY A 263 30.74 -11.11 -32.71
C GLY A 263 29.24 -11.25 -32.46
N VAL A 264 28.52 -11.93 -33.36
CA VAL A 264 27.07 -12.18 -33.22
C VAL A 264 26.77 -12.97 -31.94
N VAL A 265 27.55 -14.02 -31.65
CA VAL A 265 27.40 -14.80 -30.42
C VAL A 265 27.68 -13.93 -29.18
N THR A 266 28.72 -13.10 -29.22
CA THR A 266 29.07 -12.21 -28.11
C THR A 266 27.95 -11.19 -27.84
N ILE A 267 27.38 -10.59 -28.89
CA ILE A 267 26.25 -9.66 -28.79
C ILE A 267 25.03 -10.38 -28.23
N GLY A 268 24.69 -11.55 -28.76
CA GLY A 268 23.55 -12.34 -28.31
C GLY A 268 23.64 -12.69 -26.82
N VAL A 269 24.80 -13.19 -26.37
CA VAL A 269 25.06 -13.50 -24.96
C VAL A 269 24.97 -12.25 -24.10
N PHE A 270 25.51 -11.11 -24.56
CA PHE A 270 25.43 -9.85 -23.82
C PHE A 270 24.00 -9.35 -23.66
N VAL A 271 23.21 -9.33 -24.74
CA VAL A 271 21.79 -8.91 -24.72
C VAL A 271 20.98 -9.81 -23.81
N ILE A 272 21.13 -11.14 -23.94
CA ILE A 272 20.45 -12.11 -23.07
C ILE A 272 20.82 -11.87 -21.60
N ARG A 273 22.10 -11.64 -21.31
CA ARG A 273 22.58 -11.41 -19.94
C ARG A 273 22.03 -10.10 -19.34
N GLN A 274 22.01 -9.02 -20.12
CA GLN A 274 21.42 -7.75 -19.68
C GLN A 274 19.92 -7.87 -19.46
N TRP A 275 19.20 -8.49 -20.39
CA TRP A 275 17.76 -8.69 -20.28
C TRP A 275 17.40 -9.58 -19.07
N THR A 276 18.15 -10.66 -18.86
CA THR A 276 17.97 -11.55 -17.70
C THR A 276 18.24 -10.82 -16.38
N LYS A 277 19.28 -9.97 -16.33
CA LYS A 277 19.58 -9.17 -15.13
C LYS A 277 18.43 -8.21 -14.80
N MET A 278 17.88 -7.51 -15.79
CA MET A 278 16.73 -6.62 -15.60
C MET A 278 15.49 -7.39 -15.15
N LYS A 279 15.19 -8.52 -15.81
CA LYS A 279 14.04 -9.38 -15.47
C LYS A 279 14.14 -9.92 -14.04
N ASN A 280 15.28 -10.49 -13.67
CA ASN A 280 15.49 -11.04 -12.32
C ASN A 280 15.33 -9.96 -11.25
N ARG A 281 15.80 -8.74 -11.54
CA ARG A 281 15.66 -7.63 -10.60
C ARG A 281 14.21 -7.19 -10.44
N ARG A 282 13.45 -7.09 -11.54
CA ARG A 282 11.99 -6.82 -11.48
C ARG A 282 11.25 -7.88 -10.66
N ILE A 283 11.61 -9.15 -10.83
CA ILE A 283 11.03 -10.27 -10.05
C ILE A 283 11.37 -10.13 -8.57
N GLU A 284 12.62 -9.85 -8.22
CA GLU A 284 13.04 -9.63 -6.84
C GLU A 284 12.27 -8.46 -6.20
N TYR A 285 12.07 -7.36 -6.93
CA TYR A 285 11.28 -6.22 -6.44
C TYR A 285 9.81 -6.57 -6.22
N LEU A 286 9.15 -7.21 -7.20
CA LEU A 286 7.77 -7.65 -7.06
C LEU A 286 7.61 -8.63 -5.88
N LYS A 287 8.62 -9.48 -5.65
CA LYS A 287 8.66 -10.37 -4.50
C LYS A 287 8.74 -9.58 -3.19
N THR A 288 9.68 -8.65 -3.02
CA THR A 288 9.83 -7.87 -1.78
C THR A 288 8.58 -7.04 -1.47
N LEU A 289 7.97 -6.41 -2.49
CA LEU A 289 6.75 -5.63 -2.34
C LEU A 289 5.56 -6.52 -1.95
N SER A 290 5.43 -7.68 -2.61
CA SER A 290 4.40 -8.67 -2.27
C SER A 290 4.58 -9.22 -0.86
N GLU A 291 5.80 -9.56 -0.45
CA GLU A 291 6.10 -10.01 0.92
C GLU A 291 5.79 -8.93 1.95
N ALA A 292 6.16 -7.67 1.68
CA ALA A 292 5.88 -6.54 2.57
C ALA A 292 4.36 -6.31 2.72
N LEU A 293 3.62 -6.30 1.61
CA LEU A 293 2.16 -6.17 1.63
C LEU A 293 1.49 -7.37 2.30
N TYR A 294 1.95 -8.58 2.01
CA TYR A 294 1.41 -9.81 2.59
C TYR A 294 1.55 -9.82 4.11
N LEU A 295 2.75 -9.52 4.63
CA LEU A 295 3.00 -9.51 6.09
C LEU A 295 2.26 -8.38 6.81
N ARG A 296 1.94 -7.30 6.08
CA ARG A 296 1.15 -6.18 6.59
C ARG A 296 -0.35 -6.38 6.41
N THR A 297 -0.81 -7.32 5.60
CA THR A 297 -2.25 -7.55 5.41
C THR A 297 -2.83 -8.26 6.61
N LEU A 298 -3.86 -7.67 7.22
CA LEU A 298 -4.62 -8.25 8.33
C LEU A 298 -5.85 -9.02 7.84
N GLY A 299 -6.48 -8.52 6.79
CA GLY A 299 -7.71 -9.08 6.27
C GLY A 299 -8.13 -8.42 4.96
N ALA A 300 -9.01 -9.10 4.23
CA ALA A 300 -9.60 -8.63 2.99
C ALA A 300 -11.09 -9.02 2.89
N GLY A 301 -11.87 -8.24 2.14
CA GLY A 301 -13.28 -8.47 1.89
C GLY A 301 -14.14 -8.42 3.15
N PRO A 302 -15.21 -9.24 3.26
CA PRO A 302 -16.14 -9.24 4.39
C PRO A 302 -15.49 -9.42 5.77
N GLY A 303 -14.36 -10.12 5.86
CA GLY A 303 -13.63 -10.30 7.12
C GLY A 303 -13.17 -8.98 7.74
N VAL A 304 -12.89 -7.97 6.91
CA VAL A 304 -12.57 -6.61 7.38
C VAL A 304 -13.79 -5.97 8.02
N ILE A 305 -14.98 -6.17 7.46
CA ILE A 305 -16.25 -5.62 7.97
C ILE A 305 -16.51 -6.11 9.39
N HIS A 306 -16.42 -7.42 9.65
CA HIS A 306 -16.57 -7.96 11.02
C HIS A 306 -15.52 -7.39 11.98
N THR A 307 -14.29 -7.18 11.52
CA THR A 307 -13.22 -6.59 12.33
C THR A 307 -13.51 -5.12 12.67
N LEU A 308 -14.09 -4.37 11.73
CA LEU A 308 -14.50 -2.98 11.91
C LEU A 308 -15.72 -2.87 12.83
N LEU A 309 -16.74 -3.70 12.63
CA LEU A 309 -17.91 -3.82 13.51
C LEU A 309 -17.49 -4.04 14.96
N SER A 310 -16.70 -5.09 15.20
CA SER A 310 -16.21 -5.40 16.55
C SER A 310 -15.30 -4.29 17.12
N SER A 311 -14.53 -3.61 16.27
CA SER A 311 -13.69 -2.48 16.70
C SER A 311 -14.53 -1.28 17.12
N ALA A 312 -15.53 -0.91 16.32
CA ALA A 312 -16.44 0.21 16.58
C ALA A 312 -17.27 -0.07 17.84
N GLU A 313 -17.89 -1.24 17.95
CA GLU A 313 -18.62 -1.68 19.14
C GLU A 313 -17.76 -1.54 20.42
N GLN A 314 -16.51 -2.01 20.38
CA GLN A 314 -15.61 -1.90 21.51
C GLN A 314 -15.22 -0.47 21.86
N GLN A 315 -15.09 0.42 20.87
CA GLN A 315 -14.77 1.84 21.12
C GLN A 315 -15.96 2.56 21.73
N GLU A 316 -17.17 2.39 21.16
CA GLU A 316 -18.41 2.99 21.71
C GLU A 316 -18.62 2.60 23.18
N VAL A 317 -18.51 1.30 23.48
CA VAL A 317 -18.61 0.83 24.86
C VAL A 317 -17.51 1.44 25.72
N ALA A 318 -16.25 1.45 25.26
CA ALA A 318 -15.14 1.98 26.03
C ALA A 318 -15.33 3.48 26.35
N GLU A 319 -15.80 4.26 25.39
CA GLU A 319 -16.10 5.68 25.55
C GLU A 319 -17.23 5.91 26.55
N VAL A 320 -18.33 5.16 26.45
CA VAL A 320 -19.44 5.24 27.41
C VAL A 320 -18.97 4.89 28.82
N LEU A 321 -18.16 3.83 28.98
CA LEU A 321 -17.62 3.43 30.28
C LEU A 321 -16.73 4.51 30.89
N LEU A 322 -15.85 5.12 30.09
CA LEU A 322 -14.99 6.21 30.53
C LEU A 322 -15.80 7.44 30.90
N ALA A 323 -16.71 7.87 30.02
CA ALA A 323 -17.57 9.02 30.25
C ALA A 323 -18.39 8.86 31.53
N TYR A 324 -19.05 7.72 31.70
CA TYR A 324 -19.83 7.43 32.90
C TYR A 324 -18.95 7.41 34.16
N ARG A 325 -17.75 6.82 34.09
CA ARG A 325 -16.82 6.78 35.21
C ARG A 325 -16.29 8.17 35.60
N PHE A 326 -16.07 9.06 34.63
CA PHE A 326 -15.67 10.45 34.88
C PHE A 326 -16.79 11.28 35.52
N LEU A 327 -18.03 11.07 35.08
CA LEU A 327 -19.22 11.69 35.68
C LEU A 327 -19.39 11.25 37.14
N LEU A 328 -19.25 9.95 37.44
CA LEU A 328 -19.32 9.44 38.81
C LEU A 328 -18.22 10.02 39.72
N ALA A 329 -17.03 10.30 39.17
CA ALA A 329 -15.94 10.93 39.91
C ALA A 329 -16.12 12.44 40.13
N SER A 330 -17.06 13.08 39.44
CA SER A 330 -17.19 14.54 39.42
C SER A 330 -18.60 14.96 39.89
N PRO A 331 -18.88 14.97 41.21
CA PRO A 331 -20.21 15.30 41.74
C PRO A 331 -20.70 16.72 41.38
N GLY A 332 -19.77 17.63 41.08
CA GLY A 332 -20.07 19.00 40.66
C GLY A 332 -20.30 19.18 39.16
N GLY A 333 -20.34 18.10 38.38
CA GLY A 333 -20.40 18.13 36.91
C GLY A 333 -19.04 18.31 36.24
N LEU A 334 -18.98 18.04 34.94
CA LEU A 334 -17.81 18.30 34.10
C LEU A 334 -18.00 19.65 33.40
N THR A 335 -16.95 20.49 33.38
CA THR A 335 -16.92 21.74 32.60
C THR A 335 -16.04 21.55 31.38
N GLU A 336 -16.37 22.23 30.28
CA GLU A 336 -15.56 22.23 29.06
C GLU A 336 -14.22 22.90 29.35
N SER A 337 -13.11 22.21 29.04
CA SER A 337 -11.74 22.68 29.31
C SER A 337 -11.15 23.43 28.14
#